data_AF-A0A7S1JGY0-F1
#
_entry.id   AF-A0A7S1JGY0-F1
#
_cell.length_a   1.000
_cell.length_b   1.000
_cell.length_c   1.000
_cell.angle_alpha   90.00
_cell.angle_beta   90.00
_cell.angle_gamma   90.00
#
_symmetry.space_group_name_H-M   'P 1'
#
loop_
_entity.id
_entity.type
_entity.pdbx_description
1 polymer ?
#
loop_
_entity_poly.entity_id
_entity_poly.type
_entity_poly.pdbx_seq_one_letter_code
_entity_poly.pdbx_strand_id
1 'polypeptide(L)'
;FFGPCCTPRHMLNSSVGLLAASAAYCCFYGEWLSYDKILTGPLRLQIGVAIFVVLLAYNIVSLLFGDPLATHKTFLKTLGTQEQKRGIEVDQWIEGYNEMHNNEESDYMKKGDKAGVQERNSGYAKLVNAYYELATLFYEWGWGQCFHFATLKPTESFIESIRRHEYYLASKLGVKRDQKVLDCGCGVGGPGRNIARFTGADVTGITLNEYQVQRGNTLAKEQGIDHLYRSVQGDFMKLPFEDRHFDGVFAIEATCHAPDRVGVYSEILRVLKPGAIFASYEWCLTDLYEPENEEHRFIKKKIEEGDGLPDIATTREVDDALKAAGFELIETEDVVHYLQKGDIPWYIPMTPSWKFWTQRFQFTPIGLAVTPVMLRVLELLRLAPAGTCKVQKMLQQAAIGLAKGGENGTFTPMYLVVARKPLR
;
A
#
# COMPACT_ATOMS: atom_id res chain seq x y z
N PHE A 1 28.24 -53.11 6.76
CA PHE A 1 28.22 -54.29 5.87
C PHE A 1 26.81 -54.42 5.29
N PHE A 2 26.70 -54.65 3.98
CA PHE A 2 25.57 -55.11 3.14
C PHE A 2 24.08 -54.88 3.54
N GLY A 3 23.26 -54.48 2.55
CA GLY A 3 21.77 -54.50 2.58
C GLY A 3 21.20 -55.87 2.12
N PRO A 4 20.18 -55.96 1.22
CA PRO A 4 19.45 -54.91 0.47
C PRO A 4 17.92 -55.16 0.28
N CYS A 5 17.25 -54.34 -0.56
CA CYS A 5 15.93 -54.57 -1.23
C CYS A 5 14.65 -54.65 -0.35
N CYS A 6 13.41 -54.35 -0.77
CA CYS A 6 12.77 -53.70 -1.95
C CYS A 6 11.27 -53.41 -1.58
N THR A 7 10.36 -52.73 -2.31
CA THR A 7 10.27 -52.07 -3.64
C THR A 7 9.16 -50.98 -3.58
N PRO A 8 9.10 -49.95 -4.46
CA PRO A 8 8.12 -48.86 -4.37
C PRO A 8 6.83 -49.05 -5.20
N ARG A 9 5.67 -48.62 -4.68
CA ARG A 9 4.42 -48.31 -5.42
C ARG A 9 3.62 -47.19 -4.73
N HIS A 10 2.75 -46.52 -5.47
CA HIS A 10 1.84 -45.44 -5.04
C HIS A 10 2.45 -44.06 -4.71
N MET A 11 3.10 -43.42 -5.69
CA MET A 11 2.94 -41.96 -5.89
C MET A 11 2.85 -41.65 -7.39
N LEU A 12 1.63 -41.36 -7.87
CA LEU A 12 1.34 -40.87 -9.21
C LEU A 12 0.14 -39.92 -9.11
N ASN A 13 0.39 -38.61 -9.05
CA ASN A 13 -0.54 -37.52 -9.42
C ASN A 13 0.09 -36.13 -9.16
N SER A 14 0.98 -35.68 -10.06
CA SER A 14 1.24 -34.25 -10.39
C SER A 14 2.50 -34.14 -11.27
N SER A 15 2.32 -34.17 -12.59
CA SER A 15 3.44 -34.24 -13.56
C SER A 15 4.44 -33.08 -13.46
N VAL A 16 3.99 -31.90 -13.02
CA VAL A 16 4.82 -30.70 -12.83
C VAL A 16 5.76 -30.83 -11.62
N GLY A 17 5.31 -31.48 -10.54
CA GLY A 17 6.10 -31.65 -9.32
C GLY A 17 7.32 -32.54 -9.53
N LEU A 18 7.16 -33.65 -10.27
CA LEU A 18 8.29 -34.53 -10.64
C LEU A 18 9.30 -33.79 -11.53
N LEU A 19 8.86 -33.03 -12.53
CA LEU A 19 9.77 -32.31 -13.44
C LEU A 19 10.66 -31.31 -12.68
N ALA A 20 10.08 -30.56 -11.74
CA ALA A 20 10.82 -29.62 -10.90
C ALA A 20 11.80 -30.34 -9.94
N ALA A 21 11.35 -31.44 -9.31
CA ALA A 21 12.20 -32.23 -8.41
C ALA A 21 13.37 -32.90 -9.15
N SER A 22 13.13 -33.50 -10.32
CA SER A 22 14.17 -34.11 -11.15
C SER A 22 15.17 -33.08 -11.68
N ALA A 23 14.71 -31.88 -12.09
CA ALA A 23 15.61 -30.81 -12.52
C ALA A 23 16.56 -30.37 -11.38
N ALA A 24 16.03 -30.18 -10.17
CA ALA A 24 16.85 -29.85 -8.99
C ALA A 24 17.84 -30.98 -8.63
N TYR A 25 17.43 -32.24 -8.75
CA TYR A 25 18.28 -33.40 -8.46
C TYR A 25 19.44 -33.54 -9.46
N CYS A 26 19.17 -33.36 -10.76
CA CYS A 26 20.21 -33.36 -11.81
C CYS A 26 21.26 -32.25 -11.59
N CYS A 27 20.86 -31.06 -11.14
CA CYS A 27 21.80 -29.97 -10.85
C CYS A 27 22.75 -30.25 -9.66
N PHE A 28 22.37 -31.11 -8.71
CA PHE A 28 23.20 -31.44 -7.54
C PHE A 28 24.13 -32.66 -7.75
N TYR A 29 23.76 -33.61 -8.63
CA TYR A 29 24.51 -34.85 -8.82
C TYR A 29 25.10 -35.06 -10.24
N GLY A 30 24.91 -34.13 -11.17
CA GLY A 30 25.70 -34.05 -12.41
C GLY A 30 25.26 -34.95 -13.57
N GLU A 31 24.22 -35.77 -13.42
CA GLU A 31 23.70 -36.62 -14.51
C GLU A 31 22.66 -35.88 -15.38
N TRP A 32 23.06 -35.44 -16.57
CA TRP A 32 22.20 -34.79 -17.57
C TRP A 32 21.37 -35.77 -18.45
N LEU A 33 21.45 -37.07 -18.19
CA LEU A 33 21.00 -38.14 -19.09
C LEU A 33 19.51 -38.51 -18.94
N SER A 34 18.60 -37.63 -19.35
CA SER A 34 17.19 -38.00 -19.61
C SER A 34 16.40 -37.08 -20.53
N TYR A 35 16.65 -35.77 -20.52
CA TYR A 35 15.86 -34.77 -21.26
C TYR A 35 15.97 -34.84 -22.80
N ASP A 36 16.82 -35.72 -23.34
CA ASP A 36 17.27 -35.56 -24.72
C ASP A 36 16.21 -35.91 -25.78
N LYS A 37 15.11 -36.56 -25.39
CA LYS A 37 14.09 -37.12 -26.31
C LYS A 37 12.81 -36.29 -26.51
N ILE A 38 12.63 -35.17 -25.82
CA ILE A 38 11.31 -34.48 -25.74
C ILE A 38 11.28 -33.08 -26.38
N LEU A 39 12.41 -32.39 -26.49
CA LEU A 39 12.49 -31.01 -27.00
C LEU A 39 13.54 -30.90 -28.11
N THR A 40 13.19 -30.32 -29.26
CA THR A 40 14.08 -30.12 -30.41
C THR A 40 14.12 -28.65 -30.85
N GLY A 41 15.21 -28.25 -31.51
CA GLY A 41 15.32 -26.94 -32.16
C GLY A 41 15.43 -25.72 -31.22
N PRO A 42 15.23 -24.50 -31.75
CA PRO A 42 15.49 -23.25 -31.04
C PRO A 42 14.60 -23.02 -29.81
N LEU A 43 13.44 -23.68 -29.72
CA LEU A 43 12.58 -23.66 -28.54
C LEU A 43 13.32 -24.19 -27.30
N ARG A 44 14.20 -25.19 -27.46
CA ARG A 44 15.04 -25.74 -26.39
C ARG A 44 16.04 -24.69 -25.87
N LEU A 45 16.58 -23.86 -26.77
CA LEU A 45 17.48 -22.76 -26.43
C LEU A 45 16.74 -21.59 -25.79
N GLN A 46 15.55 -21.22 -26.30
CA GLN A 46 14.72 -20.17 -25.71
C GLN A 46 14.24 -20.52 -24.31
N ILE A 47 13.76 -21.75 -24.08
CA ILE A 47 13.40 -22.26 -22.75
C ILE A 47 14.64 -22.33 -21.85
N GLY A 48 15.78 -22.83 -22.36
CA GLY A 48 17.04 -22.87 -21.61
C GLY A 48 17.52 -21.48 -21.17
N VAL A 49 17.46 -20.48 -22.05
CA VAL A 49 17.82 -19.09 -21.76
C VAL A 49 16.80 -18.44 -20.82
N ALA A 50 15.49 -18.68 -20.98
CA ALA A 50 14.47 -18.17 -20.06
C ALA A 50 14.64 -18.74 -18.65
N ILE A 51 14.85 -20.06 -18.52
CA ILE A 51 15.15 -20.72 -17.26
C ILE A 51 16.48 -20.20 -16.68
N PHE A 52 17.52 -20.04 -17.49
CA PHE A 52 18.80 -19.49 -17.05
C PHE A 52 18.67 -18.04 -16.56
N VAL A 53 17.94 -17.17 -17.25
CA VAL A 53 17.70 -15.78 -16.84
C VAL A 53 16.87 -15.72 -15.55
N VAL A 54 15.82 -16.53 -15.42
CA VAL A 54 15.01 -16.60 -14.19
C VAL A 54 15.83 -17.17 -13.03
N LEU A 55 16.62 -18.22 -13.23
CA LEU A 55 17.49 -18.78 -12.20
C LEU A 55 18.66 -17.87 -11.85
N LEU A 56 19.23 -17.14 -12.82
CA LEU A 56 20.29 -16.17 -12.57
C LEU A 56 19.76 -14.97 -11.78
N ALA A 57 18.61 -14.43 -12.16
CA ALA A 57 17.91 -13.40 -11.39
C ALA A 57 17.57 -13.90 -9.97
N TYR A 58 17.01 -15.10 -9.85
CA TYR A 58 16.69 -15.74 -8.56
C TYR A 58 17.93 -15.92 -7.67
N ASN A 59 19.07 -16.37 -8.22
CA ASN A 59 20.30 -16.55 -7.45
C ASN A 59 20.96 -15.21 -7.08
N ILE A 60 20.98 -14.22 -7.99
CA ILE A 60 21.47 -12.86 -7.69
C ILE A 60 20.62 -12.20 -6.59
N VAL A 61 19.29 -12.30 -6.67
CA VAL A 61 18.37 -11.81 -5.63
C VAL A 61 18.56 -12.58 -4.31
N SER A 62 18.81 -13.89 -4.35
CA SER A 62 19.05 -14.70 -3.15
C SER A 62 20.39 -14.38 -2.48
N LEU A 63 21.43 -14.03 -3.25
CA LEU A 63 22.76 -13.70 -2.74
C LEU A 63 22.87 -12.28 -2.16
N LEU A 64 22.02 -11.35 -2.60
CA LEU A 64 22.15 -9.93 -2.24
C LEU A 64 21.28 -9.47 -1.06
N PHE A 65 20.17 -10.15 -0.72
CA PHE A 65 19.08 -9.52 0.05
C PHE A 65 18.58 -10.25 1.31
N GLY A 66 19.38 -11.11 1.94
CA GLY A 66 19.24 -11.56 3.35
C GLY A 66 17.80 -11.81 3.89
N ASP A 67 17.28 -13.02 3.66
CA ASP A 67 15.85 -13.41 3.79
C ASP A 67 14.83 -12.52 3.03
N PRO A 68 14.96 -12.41 1.70
CA PRO A 68 13.89 -11.91 0.84
C PRO A 68 12.92 -13.03 0.42
N LEU A 69 13.27 -14.30 0.70
CA LEU A 69 12.72 -15.46 0.01
C LEU A 69 11.29 -15.76 0.42
N ALA A 70 10.93 -15.53 1.69
CA ALA A 70 9.54 -15.65 2.14
C ALA A 70 8.65 -14.61 1.44
N THR A 71 9.05 -13.33 1.46
CA THR A 71 8.31 -12.21 0.87
C THR A 71 8.16 -12.36 -0.65
N HIS A 72 9.25 -12.69 -1.36
CA HIS A 72 9.24 -12.81 -2.81
C HIS A 72 8.46 -14.04 -3.30
N LYS A 73 8.54 -15.18 -2.60
CA LYS A 73 7.69 -16.36 -2.87
C LYS A 73 6.22 -16.09 -2.57
N THR A 74 5.92 -15.32 -1.52
CA THR A 74 4.55 -14.94 -1.16
C THR A 74 3.95 -14.01 -2.22
N PHE A 75 4.70 -12.99 -2.66
CA PHE A 75 4.28 -12.10 -3.74
C PHE A 75 3.97 -12.87 -5.03
N LEU A 76 4.92 -13.67 -5.54
CA LEU A 76 4.72 -14.43 -6.78
C LEU A 76 3.56 -15.44 -6.67
N LYS A 77 3.42 -16.12 -5.52
CA LYS A 77 2.30 -17.04 -5.28
C LYS A 77 0.96 -16.31 -5.28
N THR A 78 0.86 -15.17 -4.58
CA THR A 78 -0.40 -14.43 -4.47
C THR A 78 -0.78 -13.79 -5.81
N LEU A 79 0.17 -13.23 -6.55
CA LEU A 79 0.00 -12.64 -7.88
C LEU A 79 -0.61 -13.66 -8.86
N GLY A 80 -0.04 -14.86 -8.94
CA GLY A 80 -0.60 -15.96 -9.75
C GLY A 80 -1.98 -16.45 -9.29
N THR A 81 -2.32 -16.31 -8.01
CA THR A 81 -3.69 -16.62 -7.53
C THR A 81 -4.72 -15.51 -7.73
N GLN A 82 -4.30 -14.26 -7.96
CA GLN A 82 -5.19 -13.20 -8.43
C GLN A 82 -5.55 -13.41 -9.91
N GLU A 83 -4.56 -13.75 -10.75
CA GLU A 83 -4.75 -14.03 -12.18
C GLU A 83 -5.80 -15.14 -12.42
N GLN A 84 -5.86 -16.16 -11.55
CA GLN A 84 -6.88 -17.21 -11.62
C GLN A 84 -8.29 -16.82 -11.13
N LYS A 85 -8.48 -15.64 -10.51
CA LYS A 85 -9.71 -15.30 -9.78
C LYS A 85 -10.52 -14.14 -10.33
N ARG A 86 -9.91 -13.12 -10.94
CA ARG A 86 -10.64 -11.94 -11.47
C ARG A 86 -10.04 -11.46 -12.78
N GLY A 87 -10.91 -11.21 -13.77
CA GLY A 87 -10.55 -10.45 -14.97
C GLY A 87 -10.50 -8.96 -14.62
N ILE A 88 -9.36 -8.48 -14.12
CA ILE A 88 -9.18 -7.07 -13.76
C ILE A 88 -8.84 -6.28 -15.03
N GLU A 89 -9.76 -5.43 -15.48
CA GLU A 89 -9.60 -4.63 -16.71
C GLU A 89 -8.80 -3.35 -16.44
N VAL A 90 -7.52 -3.51 -16.07
CA VAL A 90 -6.59 -2.43 -15.65
C VAL A 90 -6.43 -1.34 -16.71
N ASP A 91 -6.58 -1.67 -18.00
CA ASP A 91 -6.49 -0.67 -19.06
C ASP A 91 -7.68 0.31 -19.05
N GLN A 92 -8.92 -0.19 -18.93
CA GLN A 92 -10.12 0.65 -18.76
C GLN A 92 -10.05 1.50 -17.48
N TRP A 93 -9.48 0.96 -16.39
CA TRP A 93 -9.26 1.73 -15.17
C TRP A 93 -8.42 2.98 -15.44
N ILE A 94 -7.28 2.82 -16.11
CA ILE A 94 -6.33 3.92 -16.35
C ILE A 94 -6.84 4.86 -17.43
N GLU A 95 -7.61 4.38 -18.40
CA GLU A 95 -8.26 5.24 -19.40
C GLU A 95 -9.30 6.15 -18.73
N GLY A 96 -10.25 5.60 -17.97
CA GLY A 96 -11.22 6.40 -17.22
C GLY A 96 -10.58 7.31 -16.16
N TYR A 97 -9.51 6.86 -15.50
CA TYR A 97 -8.77 7.67 -14.54
C TYR A 97 -8.02 8.84 -15.20
N ASN A 98 -7.33 8.59 -16.32
CA ASN A 98 -6.66 9.63 -17.09
C ASN A 98 -7.68 10.60 -17.70
N GLU A 99 -8.84 10.14 -18.18
CA GLU A 99 -9.91 11.02 -18.65
C GLU A 99 -10.40 11.98 -17.55
N MET A 100 -10.50 11.53 -16.30
CA MET A 100 -10.84 12.43 -15.19
C MET A 100 -9.77 13.49 -14.93
N HIS A 101 -8.50 13.19 -15.18
CA HIS A 101 -7.37 14.07 -14.88
C HIS A 101 -6.81 14.85 -16.09
N ASN A 102 -7.18 14.51 -17.33
CA ASN A 102 -6.70 15.15 -18.57
C ASN A 102 -7.62 16.27 -19.10
N ASN A 103 -8.80 16.47 -18.52
CA ASN A 103 -9.64 17.63 -18.84
C ASN A 103 -8.94 18.90 -18.32
N GLU A 104 -8.37 19.71 -19.23
CA GLU A 104 -7.47 20.83 -18.90
C GLU A 104 -8.14 22.01 -18.16
N GLU A 105 -9.47 22.02 -18.06
CA GLU A 105 -10.19 22.65 -16.95
C GLU A 105 -10.88 21.58 -16.10
N SER A 106 -10.53 21.48 -14.81
CA SER A 106 -11.18 20.57 -13.86
C SER A 106 -12.54 21.09 -13.41
N ASP A 107 -13.52 21.03 -14.32
CA ASP A 107 -14.93 21.45 -14.12
C ASP A 107 -15.64 20.65 -12.99
N TYR A 108 -14.98 19.61 -12.45
CA TYR A 108 -15.30 18.85 -11.23
C TYR A 108 -15.83 19.68 -10.07
N MET A 109 -15.35 20.92 -9.89
CA MET A 109 -15.74 21.81 -8.79
C MET A 109 -16.74 22.91 -9.19
N LYS A 110 -17.17 22.99 -10.45
CA LYS A 110 -18.13 23.99 -10.94
C LYS A 110 -19.56 23.42 -10.98
N LYS A 111 -20.39 23.90 -10.04
CA LYS A 111 -21.87 23.76 -9.98
C LYS A 111 -22.45 22.34 -9.82
N GLY A 112 -22.69 21.97 -8.57
CA GLY A 112 -24.06 21.93 -8.02
C GLY A 112 -25.08 20.88 -8.52
N ASP A 113 -24.80 20.08 -9.55
CA ASP A 113 -25.67 18.97 -9.95
C ASP A 113 -25.50 17.77 -9.02
N LYS A 114 -26.52 17.54 -8.18
CA LYS A 114 -26.56 16.43 -7.22
C LYS A 114 -26.88 15.07 -7.87
N ALA A 115 -27.40 15.03 -9.10
CA ALA A 115 -27.72 13.76 -9.76
C ALA A 115 -26.45 13.06 -10.23
N GLY A 116 -25.60 13.75 -11.00
CA GLY A 116 -24.37 13.17 -11.52
C GLY A 116 -23.33 12.81 -10.46
N VAL A 117 -23.37 13.39 -9.25
CA VAL A 117 -22.41 13.06 -8.18
C VAL A 117 -22.50 11.61 -7.74
N GLN A 118 -23.70 11.03 -7.60
CA GLN A 118 -23.82 9.63 -7.18
C GLN A 118 -23.31 8.66 -8.26
N GLU A 119 -23.56 8.95 -9.54
CA GLU A 119 -23.11 8.11 -10.64
C GLU A 119 -21.58 8.19 -10.80
N ARG A 120 -21.01 9.40 -10.76
CA ARG A 120 -19.55 9.64 -10.72
C ARG A 120 -18.87 8.92 -9.56
N ASN A 121 -19.42 9.02 -8.34
CA ASN A 121 -18.88 8.32 -7.16
C ASN A 121 -18.94 6.79 -7.32
N SER A 122 -19.95 6.25 -8.01
CA SER A 122 -20.05 4.81 -8.28
C SER A 122 -19.02 4.31 -9.30
N GLY A 123 -18.61 5.17 -10.24
CA GLY A 123 -17.46 4.95 -11.12
C GLY A 123 -16.16 4.96 -10.30
N TYR A 124 -15.92 6.05 -9.57
CA TYR A 124 -14.74 6.22 -8.71
C TYR A 124 -14.54 5.02 -7.76
N ALA A 125 -15.58 4.56 -7.05
CA ALA A 125 -15.49 3.41 -6.16
C ALA A 125 -15.07 2.09 -6.85
N LYS A 126 -15.49 1.86 -8.10
CA LYS A 126 -15.05 0.68 -8.89
C LYS A 126 -13.59 0.82 -9.33
N LEU A 127 -13.22 2.01 -9.81
CA LEU A 127 -11.87 2.36 -10.27
C LEU A 127 -10.86 2.21 -9.10
N VAL A 128 -11.16 2.81 -7.96
CA VAL A 128 -10.36 2.75 -6.71
C VAL A 128 -10.24 1.32 -6.18
N ASN A 129 -11.31 0.52 -6.22
CA ASN A 129 -11.24 -0.87 -5.77
C ASN A 129 -10.33 -1.73 -6.66
N ALA A 130 -10.39 -1.54 -7.99
CA ALA A 130 -9.52 -2.24 -8.94
C ALA A 130 -8.04 -1.83 -8.80
N TYR A 131 -7.77 -0.54 -8.57
CA TYR A 131 -6.44 -0.05 -8.22
C TYR A 131 -5.92 -0.76 -6.96
N TYR A 132 -6.66 -0.72 -5.85
CA TYR A 132 -6.19 -1.30 -4.59
C TYR A 132 -6.06 -2.83 -4.64
N GLU A 133 -6.85 -3.60 -5.41
CA GLU A 133 -6.64 -5.06 -5.53
C GLU A 133 -5.23 -5.39 -6.05
N LEU A 134 -4.73 -4.66 -7.05
CA LEU A 134 -3.42 -4.90 -7.66
C LEU A 134 -2.30 -4.14 -6.94
N ALA A 135 -2.52 -2.87 -6.58
CA ALA A 135 -1.55 -2.03 -5.86
C ALA A 135 -1.24 -2.57 -4.45
N THR A 136 -2.19 -3.18 -3.74
CA THR A 136 -1.94 -3.76 -2.40
C THR A 136 -0.81 -4.79 -2.41
N LEU A 137 -0.68 -5.60 -3.48
CA LEU A 137 0.44 -6.56 -3.60
C LEU A 137 1.79 -5.85 -3.76
N PHE A 138 1.82 -4.75 -4.51
CA PHE A 138 3.01 -3.93 -4.66
C PHE A 138 3.37 -3.18 -3.37
N TYR A 139 2.40 -2.68 -2.61
CA TYR A 139 2.64 -2.06 -1.31
C TYR A 139 3.10 -3.10 -0.26
N GLU A 140 2.48 -4.28 -0.16
CA GLU A 140 2.95 -5.34 0.77
C GLU A 140 4.38 -5.82 0.47
N TRP A 141 4.75 -5.96 -0.80
CA TRP A 141 6.08 -6.38 -1.22
C TRP A 141 7.13 -5.26 -1.18
N GLY A 142 6.74 -4.06 -1.61
CA GLY A 142 7.62 -2.90 -1.78
C GLY A 142 7.85 -2.09 -0.50
N TRP A 143 6.78 -1.92 0.29
CA TRP A 143 6.70 -1.01 1.44
C TRP A 143 6.62 -1.77 2.78
N GLY A 144 5.73 -2.76 2.87
CA GLY A 144 5.43 -3.54 4.08
C GLY A 144 3.93 -3.53 4.37
N GLN A 145 3.50 -3.94 5.56
CA GLN A 145 2.06 -4.03 5.90
C GLN A 145 1.43 -2.71 6.38
N CYS A 146 2.23 -1.66 6.55
CA CYS A 146 1.80 -0.35 7.04
C CYS A 146 2.02 0.65 5.91
N PHE A 147 0.95 1.06 5.23
CA PHE A 147 1.00 1.85 3.99
C PHE A 147 1.01 3.35 4.30
N HIS A 148 2.06 3.82 4.98
CA HIS A 148 2.22 5.23 5.34
C HIS A 148 3.70 5.61 5.47
N PHE A 149 3.99 6.89 5.70
CA PHE A 149 5.33 7.44 5.87
C PHE A 149 5.72 7.62 7.35
N ALA A 150 6.99 7.92 7.58
CA ALA A 150 7.53 8.33 8.87
C ALA A 150 8.86 9.05 8.68
N THR A 151 9.17 10.04 9.52
CA THR A 151 10.55 10.52 9.72
C THR A 151 11.43 9.37 10.24
N LEU A 152 12.71 9.29 9.85
CA LEU A 152 13.60 8.17 10.21
C LEU A 152 14.83 8.66 10.98
N LYS A 153 15.13 8.07 12.14
CA LYS A 153 16.33 8.38 12.93
C LYS A 153 17.52 7.51 12.49
N PRO A 154 18.78 7.99 12.58
CA PRO A 154 19.96 7.19 12.19
C PRO A 154 20.19 5.90 13.00
N THR A 155 19.49 5.76 14.14
CA THR A 155 19.64 4.67 15.11
C THR A 155 18.49 3.67 15.11
N GLU A 156 17.51 3.80 14.21
CA GLU A 156 16.34 2.91 14.12
C GLU A 156 16.18 2.37 12.69
N SER A 157 15.53 1.22 12.53
CA SER A 157 15.14 0.71 11.22
C SER A 157 13.86 1.37 10.72
N PHE A 158 13.60 1.29 9.41
CA PHE A 158 12.35 1.76 8.79
C PHE A 158 11.07 1.18 9.43
N ILE A 159 11.11 -0.05 9.94
CA ILE A 159 9.95 -0.67 10.61
C ILE A 159 9.78 -0.13 12.05
N GLU A 160 10.85 0.31 12.69
CA GLU A 160 10.80 0.97 14.00
C GLU A 160 10.37 2.43 13.88
N SER A 161 10.79 3.15 12.83
CA SER A 161 10.34 4.52 12.56
C SER A 161 8.85 4.61 12.27
N ILE A 162 8.34 3.67 11.45
CA ILE A 162 6.90 3.47 11.19
C ILE A 162 6.14 3.23 12.50
N ARG A 163 6.57 2.26 13.31
CA ARG A 163 5.93 1.97 14.61
C ARG A 163 5.99 3.14 15.61
N ARG A 164 7.09 3.88 15.63
CA ARG A 164 7.22 5.10 16.46
C ARG A 164 6.19 6.16 16.05
N HIS A 165 5.92 6.29 14.76
CA HIS A 165 4.94 7.23 14.22
C HIS A 165 3.49 6.79 14.54
N GLU A 166 3.17 5.50 14.39
CA GLU A 166 1.90 4.88 14.81
C GLU A 166 1.64 5.06 16.32
N TYR A 167 2.65 4.76 17.17
CA TYR A 167 2.53 4.85 18.63
C TYR A 167 2.44 6.30 19.13
N TYR A 168 3.05 7.25 18.42
CA TYR A 168 2.85 8.67 18.70
C TYR A 168 1.40 9.08 18.47
N LEU A 169 0.79 8.69 17.34
CA LEU A 169 -0.64 8.94 17.07
C LEU A 169 -1.55 8.26 18.11
N ALA A 170 -1.25 7.00 18.46
CA ALA A 170 -1.97 6.28 19.51
C ALA A 170 -1.87 6.97 20.88
N SER A 171 -0.77 7.65 21.18
CA SER A 171 -0.64 8.46 22.41
C SER A 171 -1.54 9.71 22.39
N LYS A 172 -1.78 10.32 21.21
CA LYS A 172 -2.69 11.47 21.05
C LYS A 172 -4.17 11.09 21.21
N LEU A 173 -4.55 9.88 20.80
CA LEU A 173 -5.91 9.35 21.00
C LEU A 173 -6.29 9.23 22.49
N GLY A 174 -5.31 8.96 23.37
CA GLY A 174 -5.54 8.78 24.81
C GLY A 174 -6.38 7.53 25.19
N VAL A 175 -6.61 6.63 24.22
CA VAL A 175 -7.45 5.44 24.36
C VAL A 175 -6.80 4.39 25.26
N LYS A 176 -7.64 3.64 25.97
CA LYS A 176 -7.25 2.64 26.96
C LYS A 176 -7.59 1.23 26.49
N ARG A 177 -7.07 0.26 27.24
CA ARG A 177 -7.41 -1.15 27.11
C ARG A 177 -8.94 -1.37 27.06
N ASP A 178 -9.36 -2.29 26.20
CA ASP A 178 -10.74 -2.75 26.01
C ASP A 178 -11.75 -1.65 25.56
N GLN A 179 -11.29 -0.43 25.25
CA GLN A 179 -12.10 0.61 24.59
C GLN A 179 -12.21 0.37 23.07
N LYS A 180 -13.27 0.86 22.43
CA LYS A 180 -13.51 0.66 20.98
C LYS A 180 -12.85 1.75 20.16
N VAL A 181 -12.05 1.36 19.17
CA VAL A 181 -11.35 2.29 18.27
C VAL A 181 -11.62 1.93 16.81
N LEU A 182 -11.79 2.96 15.96
CA LEU A 182 -11.91 2.80 14.51
C LEU A 182 -10.58 3.16 13.82
N ASP A 183 -10.11 2.29 12.95
CA ASP A 183 -9.00 2.52 12.00
C ASP A 183 -9.62 2.83 10.62
N CYS A 184 -9.69 4.11 10.27
CA CYS A 184 -10.45 4.62 9.14
C CYS A 184 -9.59 4.65 7.87
N GLY A 185 -9.85 3.71 6.95
CA GLY A 185 -9.01 3.49 5.76
C GLY A 185 -7.86 2.52 6.02
N CYS A 186 -8.08 1.49 6.85
CA CYS A 186 -7.02 0.67 7.48
C CYS A 186 -6.07 -0.11 6.55
N GLY A 187 -6.31 -0.13 5.23
CA GLY A 187 -5.56 -0.95 4.28
C GLY A 187 -5.56 -2.43 4.68
N VAL A 188 -4.39 -3.08 4.60
CA VAL A 188 -4.20 -4.45 5.13
C VAL A 188 -4.04 -4.51 6.67
N GLY A 189 -4.37 -3.44 7.40
CA GLY A 189 -4.47 -3.39 8.85
C GLY A 189 -3.16 -3.39 9.63
N GLY A 190 -2.03 -3.00 9.02
CA GLY A 190 -0.73 -2.92 9.71
C GLY A 190 -0.76 -1.99 10.93
N PRO A 191 -1.13 -0.70 10.76
CA PRO A 191 -1.16 0.27 11.85
C PRO A 191 -2.16 -0.12 12.92
N GLY A 192 -3.40 -0.47 12.55
CA GLY A 192 -4.40 -0.96 13.50
C GLY A 192 -3.94 -2.18 14.31
N ARG A 193 -3.21 -3.14 13.72
CA ARG A 193 -2.62 -4.26 14.49
C ARG A 193 -1.54 -3.80 15.47
N ASN A 194 -0.68 -2.86 15.08
CA ASN A 194 0.38 -2.33 15.96
C ASN A 194 -0.22 -1.49 17.09
N ILE A 195 -1.18 -0.61 16.79
CA ILE A 195 -1.90 0.24 17.75
C ILE A 195 -2.76 -0.60 18.71
N ALA A 196 -3.44 -1.65 18.22
CA ALA A 196 -4.18 -2.60 19.06
C ALA A 196 -3.27 -3.30 20.08
N ARG A 197 -2.07 -3.74 19.65
CA ARG A 197 -1.06 -4.34 20.56
C ARG A 197 -0.53 -3.34 21.59
N PHE A 198 -0.30 -2.09 21.19
CA PHE A 198 0.26 -1.06 22.07
C PHE A 198 -0.73 -0.57 23.13
N THR A 199 -1.99 -0.39 22.77
CA THR A 199 -3.05 0.16 23.65
C THR A 199 -3.85 -0.92 24.38
N GLY A 200 -3.95 -2.12 23.80
CA GLY A 200 -4.90 -3.15 24.23
C GLY A 200 -6.37 -2.82 23.92
N ALA A 201 -6.64 -1.87 23.02
CA ALA A 201 -7.98 -1.49 22.58
C ALA A 201 -8.60 -2.52 21.61
N ASP A 202 -9.94 -2.50 21.49
CA ASP A 202 -10.70 -3.22 20.48
C ASP A 202 -10.72 -2.38 19.18
N VAL A 203 -9.77 -2.63 18.28
CA VAL A 203 -9.61 -1.90 17.02
C VAL A 203 -10.41 -2.57 15.91
N THR A 204 -11.36 -1.83 15.34
CA THR A 204 -12.06 -2.21 14.10
C THR A 204 -11.53 -1.35 12.96
N GLY A 205 -10.89 -1.95 11.96
CA GLY A 205 -10.53 -1.27 10.72
C GLY A 205 -11.63 -1.30 9.67
N ILE A 206 -11.70 -0.26 8.84
CA ILE A 206 -12.58 -0.21 7.67
C ILE A 206 -11.81 0.16 6.41
N THR A 207 -12.09 -0.55 5.32
CA THR A 207 -11.60 -0.25 3.97
C THR A 207 -12.65 -0.64 2.92
N LEU A 208 -12.64 0.04 1.78
CA LEU A 208 -13.53 -0.26 0.64
C LEU A 208 -13.20 -1.62 -0.01
N ASN A 209 -11.96 -2.08 0.13
CA ASN A 209 -11.42 -3.22 -0.60
C ASN A 209 -11.51 -4.55 0.17
N GLU A 210 -12.37 -5.46 -0.28
CA GLU A 210 -12.59 -6.78 0.37
C GLU A 210 -11.34 -7.68 0.38
N TYR A 211 -10.43 -7.55 -0.59
CA TYR A 211 -9.17 -8.31 -0.55
C TYR A 211 -8.28 -7.85 0.63
N GLN A 212 -8.20 -6.54 0.89
CA GLN A 212 -7.51 -5.99 2.05
C GLN A 212 -8.14 -6.45 3.38
N VAL A 213 -9.47 -6.52 3.47
CA VAL A 213 -10.21 -7.05 4.64
C VAL A 213 -9.83 -8.51 4.90
N GLN A 214 -9.92 -9.37 3.88
CA GLN A 214 -9.56 -10.78 4.00
C GLN A 214 -8.09 -10.94 4.41
N ARG A 215 -7.19 -10.17 3.79
CA ARG A 215 -5.75 -10.17 4.07
C ARG A 215 -5.43 -9.71 5.49
N GLY A 216 -6.02 -8.60 5.94
CA GLY A 216 -5.82 -8.03 7.26
C GLY A 216 -6.35 -8.93 8.39
N ASN A 217 -7.50 -9.57 8.17
CA ASN A 217 -8.09 -10.53 9.11
C ASN A 217 -7.28 -11.83 9.19
N THR A 218 -6.78 -12.35 8.06
CA THR A 218 -5.83 -13.48 8.06
C THR A 218 -4.56 -13.11 8.82
N LEU A 219 -3.97 -11.95 8.56
CA LEU A 219 -2.76 -11.48 9.25
C LEU A 219 -2.96 -11.31 10.76
N ALA A 220 -4.11 -10.79 11.21
CA ALA A 220 -4.41 -10.67 12.64
C ALA A 220 -4.51 -12.04 13.34
N LYS A 221 -5.09 -13.04 12.65
CA LYS A 221 -5.21 -14.41 13.14
C LYS A 221 -3.88 -15.17 13.16
N GLU A 222 -3.08 -15.07 12.09
CA GLU A 222 -1.70 -15.58 12.04
C GLU A 222 -0.84 -14.99 13.18
N GLN A 223 -1.16 -13.76 13.58
CA GLN A 223 -0.50 -13.01 14.66
C GLN A 223 -1.10 -13.21 16.06
N GLY A 224 -2.18 -13.99 16.21
CA GLY A 224 -2.85 -14.26 17.49
C GLY A 224 -3.54 -13.06 18.14
N ILE A 225 -3.94 -12.05 17.37
CA ILE A 225 -4.57 -10.80 17.85
C ILE A 225 -5.91 -10.49 17.15
N ASP A 226 -6.56 -11.50 16.57
CA ASP A 226 -7.93 -11.43 16.04
C ASP A 226 -8.99 -11.10 17.12
N HIS A 227 -8.62 -11.15 18.40
CA HIS A 227 -9.39 -10.68 19.54
C HIS A 227 -9.17 -9.19 19.93
N LEU A 228 -8.21 -8.50 19.28
CA LEU A 228 -7.93 -7.06 19.48
C LEU A 228 -8.03 -6.26 18.17
N TYR A 229 -7.81 -6.89 17.01
CA TYR A 229 -7.94 -6.27 15.69
C TYR A 229 -8.79 -7.11 14.75
N ARG A 230 -9.77 -6.47 14.13
CA ARG A 230 -10.53 -6.99 12.97
C ARG A 230 -10.71 -5.87 11.95
N SER A 231 -10.91 -6.24 10.69
CA SER A 231 -11.30 -5.32 9.61
C SER A 231 -12.62 -5.74 8.98
N VAL A 232 -13.37 -4.76 8.48
CA VAL A 232 -14.65 -4.94 7.77
C VAL A 232 -14.65 -4.15 6.46
N GLN A 233 -15.41 -4.63 5.46
CA GLN A 233 -15.60 -3.87 4.23
C GLN A 233 -16.59 -2.73 4.46
N GLY A 234 -16.29 -1.53 3.98
CA GLY A 234 -17.23 -0.43 3.94
C GLY A 234 -16.63 0.87 3.40
N ASP A 235 -17.51 1.83 3.16
CA ASP A 235 -17.15 3.18 2.69
C ASP A 235 -17.01 4.12 3.89
N PHE A 236 -15.90 4.84 3.99
CA PHE A 236 -15.70 5.84 5.05
C PHE A 236 -16.55 7.11 4.88
N MET A 237 -17.11 7.36 3.68
CA MET A 237 -18.13 8.38 3.43
C MET A 237 -19.51 7.98 3.97
N LYS A 238 -19.66 6.75 4.46
CA LYS A 238 -20.92 6.18 4.94
C LYS A 238 -20.65 5.02 5.92
N LEU A 239 -20.10 5.37 7.08
CA LEU A 239 -19.60 4.42 8.07
C LEU A 239 -20.73 3.47 8.54
N PRO A 240 -20.59 2.14 8.39
CA PRO A 240 -21.61 1.14 8.73
C PRO A 240 -21.69 0.87 10.24
N PHE A 241 -21.54 1.92 11.04
CA PHE A 241 -21.53 1.89 12.50
C PHE A 241 -22.55 2.88 13.07
N GLU A 242 -23.02 2.58 14.28
CA GLU A 242 -23.97 3.41 15.01
C GLU A 242 -23.34 4.75 15.43
N ASP A 243 -24.20 5.75 15.66
CA ASP A 243 -23.81 7.01 16.28
C ASP A 243 -23.19 6.74 17.67
N ARG A 244 -22.10 7.45 18.00
CA ARG A 244 -21.47 7.40 19.34
C ARG A 244 -20.97 6.00 19.75
N HIS A 245 -20.58 5.18 18.79
CA HIS A 245 -20.10 3.81 19.01
C HIS A 245 -18.65 3.72 19.52
N PHE A 246 -17.75 4.61 19.05
CA PHE A 246 -16.30 4.52 19.30
C PHE A 246 -15.79 5.51 20.37
N ASP A 247 -14.82 5.05 21.16
CA ASP A 247 -14.07 5.82 22.16
C ASP A 247 -12.91 6.64 21.57
N GLY A 248 -12.52 6.31 20.34
CA GLY A 248 -11.58 7.08 19.52
C GLY A 248 -11.63 6.62 18.06
N VAL A 249 -11.21 7.48 17.14
CA VAL A 249 -11.06 7.15 15.72
C VAL A 249 -9.68 7.64 15.29
N PHE A 250 -8.98 6.90 14.45
CA PHE A 250 -7.86 7.44 13.72
C PHE A 250 -7.96 7.17 12.23
N ALA A 251 -7.28 8.00 11.45
CA ALA A 251 -6.95 7.76 10.06
C ALA A 251 -5.44 7.96 9.91
N ILE A 252 -4.80 7.18 9.05
CA ILE A 252 -3.40 7.41 8.69
C ILE A 252 -3.37 7.44 7.18
N GLU A 253 -3.14 8.63 6.61
CA GLU A 253 -2.89 8.83 5.18
C GLU A 253 -4.02 8.32 4.27
N ALA A 254 -5.27 8.37 4.77
CA ALA A 254 -6.44 7.77 4.12
C ALA A 254 -7.55 8.77 3.76
N THR A 255 -7.86 9.70 4.67
CA THR A 255 -8.95 10.68 4.49
C THR A 255 -8.67 11.72 3.40
N CYS A 256 -7.41 11.86 2.98
CA CYS A 256 -7.00 12.59 1.78
C CYS A 256 -7.63 12.06 0.47
N HIS A 257 -7.98 10.76 0.38
CA HIS A 257 -8.66 10.16 -0.78
C HIS A 257 -10.18 10.44 -0.82
N ALA A 258 -10.75 11.06 0.21
CA ALA A 258 -12.18 11.41 0.27
C ALA A 258 -12.49 12.63 -0.63
N PRO A 259 -13.46 12.55 -1.55
CA PRO A 259 -13.82 13.67 -2.43
C PRO A 259 -14.63 14.76 -1.71
N ASP A 260 -15.17 14.48 -0.51
CA ASP A 260 -15.82 15.45 0.36
C ASP A 260 -15.24 15.31 1.78
N ARG A 261 -14.33 16.24 2.13
CA ARG A 261 -13.63 16.26 3.42
C ARG A 261 -14.58 16.57 4.58
N VAL A 262 -15.53 17.48 4.39
CA VAL A 262 -16.54 17.79 5.42
C VAL A 262 -17.45 16.58 5.63
N GLY A 263 -17.80 15.86 4.55
CA GLY A 263 -18.56 14.60 4.60
C GLY A 263 -17.86 13.50 5.40
N VAL A 264 -16.59 13.17 5.08
CA VAL A 264 -15.86 12.10 5.79
C VAL A 264 -15.62 12.45 7.26
N TYR A 265 -15.27 13.71 7.56
CA TYR A 265 -15.11 14.16 8.94
C TYR A 265 -16.46 14.20 9.69
N SER A 266 -17.58 14.50 9.03
CA SER A 266 -18.92 14.43 9.63
C SER A 266 -19.32 13.00 10.02
N GLU A 267 -18.99 11.99 9.19
CA GLU A 267 -19.21 10.59 9.54
C GLU A 267 -18.32 10.13 10.70
N ILE A 268 -17.03 10.50 10.69
CA ILE A 268 -16.11 10.23 11.80
C ILE A 268 -16.61 10.89 13.10
N LEU A 269 -17.08 12.15 13.02
CA LEU A 269 -17.72 12.84 14.13
C LEU A 269 -19.00 12.11 14.59
N ARG A 270 -19.84 11.62 13.68
CA ARG A 270 -21.09 10.90 14.03
C ARG A 270 -20.81 9.67 14.89
N VAL A 271 -19.87 8.82 14.47
CA VAL A 271 -19.57 7.54 15.16
C VAL A 271 -18.75 7.71 16.45
N LEU A 272 -18.07 8.84 16.65
CA LEU A 272 -17.38 9.18 17.91
C LEU A 272 -18.35 9.41 19.08
N LYS A 273 -17.98 8.96 20.28
CA LYS A 273 -18.63 9.36 21.54
C LYS A 273 -18.38 10.83 21.86
N PRO A 274 -19.29 11.55 22.55
CA PRO A 274 -19.03 12.91 23.02
C PRO A 274 -17.75 12.97 23.88
N GLY A 275 -16.87 13.92 23.60
CA GLY A 275 -15.56 14.05 24.24
C GLY A 275 -14.45 13.13 23.73
N ALA A 276 -14.76 12.17 22.83
CA ALA A 276 -13.77 11.28 22.22
C ALA A 276 -12.92 11.99 21.15
N ILE A 277 -11.77 11.38 20.83
CA ILE A 277 -10.72 11.97 19.99
C ILE A 277 -10.71 11.34 18.59
N PHE A 278 -10.64 12.18 17.57
CA PHE A 278 -10.11 11.86 16.25
C PHE A 278 -8.63 12.26 16.21
N ALA A 279 -7.75 11.37 15.74
CA ALA A 279 -6.37 11.74 15.42
C ALA A 279 -6.00 11.27 14.01
N SER A 280 -5.40 12.14 13.21
CA SER A 280 -5.06 11.86 11.80
C SER A 280 -3.61 12.19 11.49
N TYR A 281 -3.04 11.51 10.49
CA TYR A 281 -1.98 12.06 9.66
C TYR A 281 -2.55 12.26 8.25
N GLU A 282 -2.55 13.51 7.77
CA GLU A 282 -3.12 13.90 6.47
C GLU A 282 -2.05 14.24 5.44
N TRP A 283 -2.34 13.91 4.18
CA TRP A 283 -1.58 14.38 3.02
C TRP A 283 -2.01 15.79 2.65
N CYS A 284 -1.12 16.75 2.88
CA CYS A 284 -1.39 18.18 2.73
C CYS A 284 -0.34 18.87 1.86
N LEU A 285 -0.79 19.86 1.10
CA LEU A 285 0.06 20.94 0.62
C LEU A 285 0.41 21.87 1.78
N THR A 286 1.66 22.30 1.87
CA THR A 286 2.14 23.21 2.92
C THR A 286 1.99 24.67 2.50
N ASP A 287 2.25 25.59 3.44
CA ASP A 287 2.35 27.03 3.17
C ASP A 287 3.49 27.41 2.19
N LEU A 288 4.34 26.46 1.77
CA LEU A 288 5.35 26.64 0.71
C LEU A 288 4.81 26.32 -0.71
N TYR A 289 3.62 25.74 -0.82
CA TYR A 289 2.99 25.50 -2.12
C TYR A 289 2.51 26.82 -2.75
N GLU A 290 2.81 27.01 -4.03
CA GLU A 290 2.44 28.20 -4.80
C GLU A 290 1.59 27.78 -6.00
N PRO A 291 0.29 28.13 -6.08
CA PRO A 291 -0.56 27.73 -7.20
C PRO A 291 -0.06 28.20 -8.57
N GLU A 292 0.57 29.36 -8.64
CA GLU A 292 1.09 29.97 -9.87
C GLU A 292 2.41 29.33 -10.37
N ASN A 293 3.10 28.57 -9.53
CA ASN A 293 4.38 27.95 -9.85
C ASN A 293 4.20 26.62 -10.64
N GLU A 294 4.77 26.57 -11.85
CA GLU A 294 4.64 25.42 -12.76
C GLU A 294 5.20 24.11 -12.20
N GLU A 295 6.34 24.16 -11.49
CA GLU A 295 6.90 22.95 -10.88
C GLU A 295 6.04 22.49 -9.70
N HIS A 296 5.49 23.41 -8.91
CA HIS A 296 4.59 23.06 -7.80
C HIS A 296 3.31 22.39 -8.31
N ARG A 297 2.68 22.94 -9.36
CA ARG A 297 1.53 22.29 -10.03
C ARG A 297 1.90 20.91 -10.59
N PHE A 298 3.05 20.77 -11.25
CA PHE A 298 3.51 19.48 -11.79
C PHE A 298 3.75 18.43 -10.70
N ILE A 299 4.34 18.82 -9.56
CA ILE A 299 4.57 17.93 -8.41
C ILE A 299 3.23 17.49 -7.81
N LYS A 300 2.31 18.42 -7.50
CA LYS A 300 0.95 18.12 -7.00
C LYS A 300 0.26 17.10 -7.92
N LYS A 301 0.27 17.38 -9.23
CA LYS A 301 -0.33 16.52 -10.25
C LYS A 301 0.26 15.11 -10.29
N LYS A 302 1.57 14.95 -10.06
CA LYS A 302 2.25 13.64 -10.05
C LYS A 302 1.97 12.80 -8.80
N ILE A 303 1.70 13.45 -7.68
CA ILE A 303 1.21 12.77 -6.46
C ILE A 303 -0.24 12.33 -6.71
N GLU A 304 -1.10 13.25 -7.20
CA GLU A 304 -2.50 12.95 -7.51
C GLU A 304 -2.67 11.75 -8.43
N GLU A 305 -2.06 11.81 -9.62
CA GLU A 305 -2.10 10.76 -10.66
C GLU A 305 -1.49 9.42 -10.22
N GLY A 306 -0.53 9.45 -9.28
CA GLY A 306 0.24 8.29 -8.88
C GLY A 306 -0.45 7.47 -7.78
N ASP A 307 -1.03 8.17 -6.81
CA ASP A 307 -1.59 7.59 -5.59
C ASP A 307 -3.12 7.47 -5.63
N GLY A 308 -3.80 8.11 -6.60
CA GLY A 308 -5.25 8.03 -6.76
C GLY A 308 -6.00 8.99 -5.84
N LEU A 309 -5.60 10.26 -5.85
CA LEU A 309 -6.24 11.33 -5.08
C LEU A 309 -7.15 12.18 -5.98
N PRO A 310 -8.30 12.66 -5.48
CA PRO A 310 -9.19 13.52 -6.26
C PRO A 310 -8.60 14.92 -6.45
N ASP A 311 -7.98 15.45 -5.40
CA ASP A 311 -7.31 16.75 -5.29
C ASP A 311 -6.57 16.79 -3.93
N ILE A 312 -5.38 17.40 -3.83
CA ILE A 312 -4.67 17.58 -2.54
C ILE A 312 -5.00 18.93 -1.89
N ALA A 313 -5.61 18.90 -0.70
CA ALA A 313 -5.88 20.08 0.11
C ALA A 313 -4.61 20.68 0.74
N THR A 314 -4.67 21.96 1.09
CA THR A 314 -3.74 22.58 2.04
C THR A 314 -4.05 22.15 3.49
N THR A 315 -3.05 22.26 4.37
CA THR A 315 -3.22 22.11 5.84
C THR A 315 -4.39 22.92 6.39
N ARG A 316 -4.58 24.14 5.88
CA ARG A 316 -5.63 25.08 6.30
C ARG A 316 -7.03 24.60 5.92
N GLU A 317 -7.18 24.00 4.73
CA GLU A 317 -8.45 23.44 4.27
C GLU A 317 -8.85 22.17 5.02
N VAL A 318 -7.87 21.36 5.47
CA VAL A 318 -8.10 20.25 6.42
C VAL A 318 -8.65 20.79 7.74
N ASP A 319 -7.96 21.76 8.34
CA ASP A 319 -8.36 22.40 9.60
C ASP A 319 -9.77 23.02 9.51
N ASP A 320 -10.07 23.73 8.43
CA ASP A 320 -11.39 24.36 8.24
C ASP A 320 -12.49 23.34 7.91
N ALA A 321 -12.19 22.24 7.20
CA ALA A 321 -13.14 21.16 6.98
C ALA A 321 -13.51 20.42 8.27
N LEU A 322 -12.55 20.24 9.19
CA LEU A 322 -12.77 19.65 10.52
C LEU A 322 -13.66 20.57 11.39
N LYS A 323 -13.37 21.87 11.42
CA LYS A 323 -14.22 22.87 12.10
C LYS A 323 -15.64 22.88 11.51
N ALA A 324 -15.78 22.82 10.19
CA ALA A 324 -17.06 22.80 9.49
C ALA A 324 -17.87 21.52 9.74
N ALA A 325 -17.21 20.37 9.89
CA ALA A 325 -17.85 19.11 10.31
C ALA A 325 -18.33 19.15 11.78
N GLY A 326 -17.72 19.99 12.62
CA GLY A 326 -18.13 20.21 14.02
C GLY A 326 -17.12 19.77 15.09
N PHE A 327 -15.84 19.62 14.75
CA PHE A 327 -14.79 19.28 15.71
C PHE A 327 -14.27 20.48 16.52
N GLU A 328 -13.91 20.23 17.78
CA GLU A 328 -12.97 21.04 18.55
C GLU A 328 -11.53 20.63 18.18
N LEU A 329 -10.79 21.46 17.44
CA LEU A 329 -9.36 21.21 17.22
C LEU A 329 -8.58 21.39 18.54
N ILE A 330 -7.66 20.46 18.84
CA ILE A 330 -6.76 20.52 20.01
C ILE A 330 -5.34 20.89 19.57
N GLU A 331 -4.86 20.26 18.50
CA GLU A 331 -3.46 20.32 18.06
C GLU A 331 -3.42 20.00 16.55
N THR A 332 -2.84 20.89 15.74
CA THR A 332 -2.63 20.67 14.31
C THR A 332 -1.23 21.16 13.93
N GLU A 333 -0.38 20.27 13.39
CA GLU A 333 1.05 20.53 13.14
C GLU A 333 1.64 19.58 12.08
N ASP A 334 2.52 20.08 11.20
CA ASP A 334 3.32 19.21 10.33
C ASP A 334 4.50 18.61 11.10
N VAL A 335 4.41 17.31 11.45
CA VAL A 335 5.45 16.66 12.26
C VAL A 335 6.74 16.35 11.48
N VAL A 336 6.82 16.75 10.20
CA VAL A 336 8.11 16.94 9.50
C VAL A 336 9.01 17.91 10.29
N HIS A 337 8.44 18.94 10.94
CA HIS A 337 9.20 19.91 11.72
C HIS A 337 9.88 19.33 12.98
N TYR A 338 9.53 18.11 13.39
CA TYR A 338 10.22 17.39 14.48
C TYR A 338 11.56 16.75 14.04
N LEU A 339 11.93 16.82 12.76
CA LEU A 339 13.23 16.37 12.26
C LEU A 339 14.37 17.13 12.93
N GLN A 340 15.17 16.43 13.74
CA GLN A 340 16.36 16.98 14.37
C GLN A 340 17.56 16.92 13.41
N LYS A 341 18.59 17.72 13.68
CA LYS A 341 19.81 17.75 12.85
C LYS A 341 20.49 16.37 12.83
N GLY A 342 20.35 15.66 11.70
CA GLY A 342 20.88 14.32 11.49
C GLY A 342 19.80 13.25 11.31
N ASP A 343 18.53 13.55 11.60
CA ASP A 343 17.41 12.71 11.17
C ASP A 343 17.29 12.70 9.64
N ILE A 344 16.70 11.63 9.12
CA ILE A 344 16.53 11.34 7.71
C ILE A 344 15.08 11.70 7.32
N PRO A 345 14.86 12.60 6.34
CA PRO A 345 13.53 12.95 5.86
C PRO A 345 12.73 11.75 5.34
N TRP A 346 11.41 11.82 5.52
CA TRP A 346 10.44 10.75 5.23
C TRP A 346 10.46 10.26 3.78
N TYR A 347 10.88 11.12 2.84
CA TYR A 347 10.94 10.81 1.41
C TYR A 347 12.21 10.06 0.98
N ILE A 348 13.28 10.07 1.79
CA ILE A 348 14.56 9.44 1.43
C ILE A 348 14.44 7.92 1.14
N PRO A 349 13.62 7.12 1.85
CA PRO A 349 13.34 5.72 1.48
C PRO A 349 12.76 5.52 0.07
N MET A 350 12.18 6.56 -0.53
CA MET A 350 11.64 6.56 -1.90
C MET A 350 12.66 7.06 -2.94
N THR A 351 13.60 7.91 -2.53
CA THR A 351 14.58 8.51 -3.45
C THR A 351 15.50 7.45 -4.08
N PRO A 352 15.71 7.46 -5.42
CA PRO A 352 16.56 6.49 -6.10
C PRO A 352 18.00 6.49 -5.58
N SER A 353 18.39 5.46 -4.84
CA SER A 353 19.61 5.45 -4.02
C SER A 353 20.66 4.45 -4.50
N TRP A 354 21.92 4.90 -4.57
CA TRP A 354 23.11 4.04 -4.68
C TRP A 354 23.71 3.65 -3.31
N LYS A 355 23.20 4.19 -2.21
CA LYS A 355 23.68 3.87 -0.86
C LYS A 355 23.16 2.49 -0.48
N PHE A 356 24.01 1.47 -0.50
CA PHE A 356 23.62 0.07 -0.22
C PHE A 356 22.94 -0.17 1.15
N TRP A 357 23.02 0.79 2.08
CA TRP A 357 22.27 0.79 3.34
C TRP A 357 20.74 1.02 3.16
N THR A 358 20.27 1.59 2.04
CA THR A 358 18.84 1.66 1.71
C THR A 358 18.37 0.27 1.24
N GLN A 359 17.85 -0.51 2.20
CA GLN A 359 17.72 -1.98 2.22
C GLN A 359 16.93 -2.68 1.10
N ARG A 360 16.53 -2.02 0.01
CA ARG A 360 15.51 -2.52 -0.92
C ARG A 360 15.86 -2.27 -2.39
N PHE A 361 16.09 -3.35 -3.14
CA PHE A 361 16.49 -3.33 -4.55
C PHE A 361 15.60 -2.44 -5.43
N GLN A 362 14.29 -2.49 -5.22
CA GLN A 362 13.27 -1.77 -5.99
C GLN A 362 13.42 -0.24 -5.94
N PHE A 363 14.10 0.32 -4.93
CA PHE A 363 14.38 1.76 -4.81
C PHE A 363 15.81 2.13 -5.21
N THR A 364 16.56 1.20 -5.82
CA THR A 364 17.83 1.51 -6.50
C THR A 364 17.57 1.93 -7.96
N PRO A 365 18.43 2.76 -8.58
CA PRO A 365 18.30 3.11 -10.00
C PRO A 365 18.28 1.89 -10.95
N ILE A 366 18.99 0.81 -10.59
CA ILE A 366 18.96 -0.46 -11.34
C ILE A 366 17.60 -1.15 -11.17
N GLY A 367 17.08 -1.25 -9.94
CA GLY A 367 15.77 -1.85 -9.67
C GLY A 367 14.63 -1.11 -10.37
N LEU A 368 14.68 0.22 -10.42
CA LEU A 368 13.71 1.07 -11.14
C LEU A 368 13.80 0.94 -12.67
N ALA A 369 14.95 0.58 -13.22
CA ALA A 369 15.11 0.30 -14.66
C ALA A 369 14.71 -1.14 -15.03
N VAL A 370 15.00 -2.12 -14.16
CA VAL A 370 14.79 -3.55 -14.42
C VAL A 370 13.36 -4.01 -14.10
N THR A 371 12.75 -3.51 -13.01
CA THR A 371 11.41 -3.92 -12.58
C THR A 371 10.33 -3.76 -13.66
N PRO A 372 10.22 -2.62 -14.38
CA PRO A 372 9.21 -2.47 -15.45
C PRO A 372 9.39 -3.49 -16.58
N VAL A 373 10.63 -3.83 -16.93
CA VAL A 373 10.96 -4.82 -17.98
C VAL A 373 10.63 -6.23 -17.51
N MET A 374 10.98 -6.58 -16.27
CA MET A 374 10.67 -7.87 -15.65
C MET A 374 9.16 -8.11 -15.58
N LEU A 375 8.38 -7.13 -15.11
CA LEU A 375 6.92 -7.24 -15.01
C LEU A 375 6.29 -7.42 -16.40
N ARG A 376 6.77 -6.68 -17.42
CA ARG A 376 6.30 -6.85 -18.81
C ARG A 376 6.58 -8.24 -19.39
N VAL A 377 7.66 -8.90 -18.97
CA VAL A 377 7.95 -10.29 -19.33
C VAL A 377 7.00 -11.25 -18.59
N LEU A 378 6.69 -11.00 -17.32
CA LEU A 378 5.72 -11.81 -16.56
C LEU A 378 4.29 -11.69 -17.11
N GLU A 379 3.86 -10.50 -17.52
CA GLU A 379 2.60 -10.27 -18.24
C GLU A 379 2.56 -11.06 -19.56
N LEU A 380 3.61 -10.97 -20.38
CA LEU A 380 3.72 -11.68 -21.66
C LEU A 380 3.68 -13.21 -21.48
N LEU A 381 4.24 -13.72 -20.39
CA LEU A 381 4.27 -15.14 -20.04
C LEU A 381 2.99 -15.64 -19.32
N ARG A 382 2.04 -14.76 -18.97
CA ARG A 382 0.87 -15.08 -18.14
C ARG A 382 1.26 -15.70 -16.79
N LEU A 383 2.12 -14.95 -16.11
CA LEU A 383 2.59 -15.17 -14.73
C LEU A 383 2.30 -13.94 -13.83
N ALA A 384 1.64 -12.93 -14.40
CA ALA A 384 1.18 -11.71 -13.75
C ALA A 384 -0.05 -11.17 -14.51
N PRO A 385 -1.06 -10.61 -13.82
CA PRO A 385 -2.21 -9.99 -14.47
C PRO A 385 -1.82 -8.88 -15.47
N ALA A 386 -2.58 -8.74 -16.56
CA ALA A 386 -2.38 -7.64 -17.51
C ALA A 386 -2.50 -6.27 -16.81
N GLY A 387 -1.57 -5.35 -17.10
CA GLY A 387 -1.52 -4.03 -16.48
C GLY A 387 -0.68 -3.95 -15.19
N THR A 388 -0.14 -5.07 -14.70
CA THR A 388 0.86 -5.13 -13.62
C THR A 388 2.05 -4.16 -13.86
N CYS A 389 2.57 -4.10 -15.09
CA CYS A 389 3.63 -3.15 -15.48
C CYS A 389 3.13 -1.69 -15.51
N LYS A 390 1.85 -1.48 -15.84
CA LYS A 390 1.20 -0.17 -15.93
C LYS A 390 0.99 0.42 -14.52
N VAL A 391 0.48 -0.36 -13.57
CA VAL A 391 0.36 0.03 -12.14
C VAL A 391 1.72 0.31 -11.51
N GLN A 392 2.74 -0.54 -11.72
CA GLN A 392 4.06 -0.28 -11.16
C GLN A 392 4.67 1.04 -11.65
N LYS A 393 4.42 1.43 -12.91
CA LYS A 393 4.84 2.74 -13.44
C LYS A 393 4.10 3.91 -12.81
N MET A 394 2.81 3.78 -12.49
CA MET A 394 2.05 4.81 -11.76
C MET A 394 2.60 4.97 -10.34
N LEU A 395 2.82 3.88 -9.60
CA LEU A 395 3.49 3.90 -8.30
C LEU A 395 4.93 4.48 -8.36
N GLN A 396 5.60 4.37 -9.51
CA GLN A 396 6.90 5.00 -9.74
C GLN A 396 6.78 6.51 -10.06
N GLN A 397 5.68 6.98 -10.65
CA GLN A 397 5.39 8.41 -10.80
C GLN A 397 4.99 9.02 -9.45
N ALA A 398 4.14 8.35 -8.68
CA ALA A 398 3.79 8.66 -7.29
C ALA A 398 5.05 8.94 -6.46
N ALA A 399 5.96 7.96 -6.41
CA ALA A 399 7.20 8.06 -5.64
C ALA A 399 8.12 9.22 -6.08
N ILE A 400 8.09 9.63 -7.35
CA ILE A 400 8.83 10.81 -7.84
C ILE A 400 8.13 12.11 -7.42
N GLY A 401 6.81 12.18 -7.52
CA GLY A 401 6.01 13.31 -7.06
C GLY A 401 6.17 13.54 -5.56
N LEU A 402 5.93 12.50 -4.76
CA LEU A 402 6.09 12.51 -3.30
C LEU A 402 7.51 12.90 -2.88
N ALA A 403 8.54 12.31 -3.51
CA ALA A 403 9.92 12.65 -3.20
C ALA A 403 10.25 14.13 -3.49
N LYS A 404 9.81 14.67 -4.63
CA LYS A 404 9.99 16.09 -4.96
C LYS A 404 9.18 17.02 -4.04
N GLY A 405 7.95 16.66 -3.70
CA GLY A 405 7.10 17.43 -2.79
C GLY A 405 7.69 17.53 -1.39
N GLY A 406 8.28 16.44 -0.90
CA GLY A 406 9.04 16.43 0.36
C GLY A 406 10.37 17.17 0.29
N GLU A 407 11.11 17.07 -0.82
CA GLU A 407 12.39 17.77 -1.02
C GLU A 407 12.23 19.29 -1.15
N ASN A 408 11.20 19.75 -1.87
CA ASN A 408 10.84 21.17 -1.97
C ASN A 408 10.09 21.67 -0.71
N GLY A 409 9.65 20.76 0.17
CA GLY A 409 8.84 21.08 1.36
C GLY A 409 7.41 21.55 1.06
N THR A 410 6.94 21.45 -0.20
CA THR A 410 5.60 21.89 -0.64
C THR A 410 4.49 20.90 -0.28
N PHE A 411 4.86 19.69 0.12
CA PHE A 411 3.95 18.60 0.48
C PHE A 411 4.43 17.87 1.74
N THR A 412 3.50 17.52 2.62
CA THR A 412 3.70 16.62 3.76
C THR A 412 2.64 15.52 3.79
N PRO A 413 3.01 14.25 4.01
CA PRO A 413 2.06 13.19 4.33
C PRO A 413 1.75 13.08 5.84
N MET A 414 2.45 13.86 6.67
CA MET A 414 2.46 13.73 8.13
C MET A 414 1.89 14.99 8.81
N TYR A 415 0.88 15.62 8.22
CA TYR A 415 0.15 16.68 8.92
C TYR A 415 -0.68 16.06 10.05
N LEU A 416 -0.20 16.19 11.29
CA LEU A 416 -0.90 15.70 12.47
C LEU A 416 -2.12 16.57 12.72
N VAL A 417 -3.26 15.90 12.88
CA VAL A 417 -4.48 16.48 13.45
C VAL A 417 -4.82 15.74 14.73
N VAL A 418 -5.15 16.47 15.78
CA VAL A 418 -5.82 15.96 16.98
C VAL A 418 -7.07 16.81 17.25
N ALA A 419 -8.23 16.18 17.18
CA ALA A 419 -9.53 16.84 17.23
C ALA A 419 -10.49 16.10 18.16
N ARG A 420 -11.37 16.81 18.85
CA ARG A 420 -12.34 16.26 19.79
C ARG A 420 -13.77 16.45 19.29
N LYS A 421 -14.61 15.43 19.47
CA LYS A 421 -16.06 15.60 19.37
C LYS A 421 -16.59 16.39 20.58
N PRO A 422 -17.33 17.49 20.39
CA PRO A 422 -17.91 18.25 21.51
C PRO A 422 -18.67 17.39 22.53
N LEU A 423 -18.72 17.87 23.77
CA LEU A 423 -19.40 17.18 24.89
C LEU A 423 -20.94 17.25 24.86
N ARG A 424 -21.54 17.86 23.84
CA ARG A 424 -22.98 18.16 23.75
C ARG A 424 -23.56 17.66 22.43
#